data_AF-A0A8J2ZFH1-F1
#
_entry.id   AF-A0A8J2ZFH1-F1
#
_cell.length_a   1.000
_cell.length_b   1.000
_cell.length_c   1.000
_cell.angle_alpha   90.00
_cell.angle_beta   90.00
_cell.angle_gamma   90.00
#
_symmetry.space_group_name_H-M   'P 1'
#
loop_
_entity.id
_entity.type
_entity.pdbx_description
1 polymer ?
#
loop_
_entity_poly.entity_id
_entity_poly.type
_entity_poly.pdbx_seq_one_letter_code
_entity_poly.pdbx_strand_id
1 'polypeptide(L)'
;MSARSSGALLLWIAGLGLGGCVYAEPVVVPPPAYVAPPPAYVVPPPPVVVRPPPPVVVRPPPPPVVVRPPPPGRGVWVPGHYDWRGRWIPGHWRWR
;
A
#
# COMPACT_ATOMS: atom_id res chain seq x y z
N MET A 1 19.14 -49.95 -88.27
CA MET A 1 18.15 -49.32 -87.35
C MET A 1 18.42 -47.82 -87.37
N SER A 2 17.39 -47.04 -87.69
CA SER A 2 17.44 -45.69 -88.27
C SER A 2 17.72 -44.59 -87.23
N ALA A 3 18.70 -43.73 -87.50
CA ALA A 3 19.11 -42.55 -86.69
C ALA A 3 18.05 -41.42 -86.61
N ARG A 4 16.80 -41.67 -87.00
CA ARG A 4 15.71 -40.68 -87.04
C ARG A 4 14.95 -40.53 -85.71
N SER A 5 15.16 -41.43 -84.75
CA SER A 5 14.46 -41.41 -83.44
C SER A 5 15.14 -40.53 -82.37
N SER A 6 16.46 -40.29 -82.48
CA SER A 6 17.21 -39.55 -81.45
C SER A 6 16.97 -38.04 -81.45
N GLY A 7 16.68 -37.43 -82.62
CA GLY A 7 16.42 -36.00 -82.72
C GLY A 7 15.08 -35.58 -82.10
N ALA A 8 14.05 -36.41 -82.26
CA ALA A 8 12.73 -36.16 -81.69
C ALA A 8 12.73 -36.26 -80.15
N LEU A 9 13.53 -37.17 -79.59
CA LEU A 9 13.67 -37.33 -78.15
C LEU A 9 14.40 -36.14 -77.50
N LEU A 10 15.45 -35.63 -78.16
CA LEU A 10 16.17 -34.44 -77.68
C LEU A 10 15.30 -33.17 -77.73
N LEU A 11 14.46 -33.02 -78.75
CA LEU A 11 13.50 -31.92 -78.85
C LEU A 11 12.39 -32.02 -77.78
N TRP A 12 11.94 -33.23 -77.45
CA TRP A 12 11.00 -33.46 -76.36
C TRP A 12 11.58 -33.09 -74.99
N ILE A 13 12.83 -33.47 -74.72
CA ILE A 13 13.52 -33.13 -73.46
C ILE A 13 13.76 -31.61 -73.37
N ALA A 14 14.18 -30.97 -74.46
CA ALA A 14 14.41 -29.53 -74.50
C ALA A 14 13.11 -28.72 -74.31
N GLY A 15 11.98 -29.20 -74.86
CA GLY A 15 10.68 -28.55 -74.71
C GLY A 15 10.12 -28.63 -73.28
N LEU A 16 10.35 -29.73 -72.57
CA LEU A 16 9.94 -29.87 -71.16
C LEU A 16 10.80 -29.05 -70.18
N GLY A 17 12.07 -28.79 -70.52
CA GLY A 17 12.98 -28.03 -69.66
C GLY A 17 12.72 -26.53 -69.59
N LEU A 18 12.02 -25.93 -70.56
CA LEU A 18 11.83 -24.48 -70.66
C LEU A 18 10.46 -23.98 -70.15
N GLY A 19 9.47 -24.85 -69.96
CA GLY A 19 8.10 -24.46 -69.58
C GLY A 19 7.85 -24.23 -68.08
N GLY A 20 8.87 -24.43 -67.23
CA GLY A 20 8.71 -24.50 -65.77
C GLY A 20 8.97 -23.21 -65.00
N CYS A 21 9.26 -22.09 -65.67
CA CYS A 21 9.42 -20.80 -64.98
C CYS A 21 8.05 -20.19 -64.68
N VAL A 22 7.29 -20.81 -63.78
CA VAL A 22 6.13 -20.19 -63.16
C VAL A 22 6.68 -19.09 -62.27
N TYR A 23 6.50 -17.82 -62.66
CA TYR A 23 6.70 -16.70 -61.77
C TYR A 23 5.74 -16.88 -60.59
N ALA A 24 6.27 -17.36 -59.46
CA ALA A 24 5.56 -17.29 -58.21
C ALA A 24 5.58 -15.83 -57.76
N GLU A 25 4.41 -15.20 -57.69
CA GLU A 25 4.30 -13.87 -57.12
C GLU A 25 4.79 -13.92 -55.66
N PRO A 26 5.73 -13.05 -55.25
CA PRO A 26 6.18 -13.03 -53.87
C PRO A 26 5.00 -12.62 -52.98
N VAL A 27 4.59 -13.51 -52.09
CA VAL A 27 3.58 -13.19 -51.07
C VAL A 27 4.18 -12.15 -50.12
N VAL A 28 3.77 -10.89 -50.28
CA VAL A 28 4.17 -9.80 -49.39
C VAL A 28 3.35 -9.91 -48.11
N VAL A 29 3.98 -10.40 -47.04
CA VAL A 29 3.38 -10.42 -45.70
C VAL A 29 3.57 -9.04 -45.07
N PRO A 30 2.51 -8.31 -44.70
CA PRO A 30 2.65 -7.03 -44.02
C PRO A 30 3.30 -7.25 -42.64
N PRO A 31 4.12 -6.31 -42.15
CA PRO A 31 4.67 -6.40 -40.82
C PRO A 31 3.54 -6.44 -39.78
N PRO A 32 3.71 -7.16 -38.66
CA PRO A 32 2.73 -7.16 -37.59
C PRO A 32 2.54 -5.74 -37.05
N ALA A 33 1.30 -5.27 -36.99
CA ALA A 33 0.97 -3.99 -36.37
C ALA A 33 1.03 -4.13 -34.85
N TYR A 34 1.98 -3.44 -34.22
CA TYR A 34 2.03 -3.34 -32.76
C TYR A 34 1.13 -2.21 -32.27
N VAL A 35 0.09 -2.56 -31.51
CA VAL A 35 -0.77 -1.57 -30.83
C VAL A 35 -0.27 -1.41 -29.40
N ALA A 36 0.25 -0.23 -29.07
CA ALA A 36 0.61 0.09 -27.70
C ALA A 36 -0.65 0.18 -26.83
N PRO A 37 -0.66 -0.43 -25.62
CA PRO A 37 -1.76 -0.26 -24.69
C PRO A 37 -1.84 1.20 -24.22
N PRO A 38 -3.05 1.70 -23.87
CA PRO A 38 -3.19 3.03 -23.30
C PRO A 38 -2.42 3.13 -21.96
N PRO A 39 -1.92 4.33 -21.59
CA PRO A 39 -1.24 4.52 -20.33
C PRO A 39 -2.18 4.22 -19.15
N ALA A 40 -1.70 3.42 -18.20
CA ALA A 40 -2.39 3.18 -16.94
C ALA A 40 -1.97 4.23 -15.91
N TYR A 41 -2.94 4.94 -15.35
CA TYR A 41 -2.72 5.89 -14.26
C TYR A 41 -3.02 5.21 -12.92
N VAL A 42 -2.03 5.20 -12.02
CA VAL A 42 -2.23 4.73 -10.64
C VAL A 42 -2.64 5.92 -9.79
N VAL A 43 -3.82 5.85 -9.17
CA VAL A 43 -4.24 6.83 -8.17
C VAL A 43 -3.59 6.46 -6.84
N PRO A 44 -2.82 7.37 -6.21
CA PRO A 44 -2.23 7.09 -4.90
C PRO A 44 -3.33 6.94 -3.83
N PRO A 45 -3.10 6.11 -2.79
CA PRO A 45 -4.05 5.99 -1.70
C PRO A 45 -4.18 7.31 -0.94
N PRO A 46 -5.35 7.60 -0.34
CA PRO A 46 -5.56 8.82 0.42
C PRO A 46 -4.62 8.89 1.63
N PRO A 47 -4.15 10.09 2.04
CA PRO A 47 -3.35 10.26 3.24
C PRO A 47 -4.11 9.81 4.50
N VAL A 48 -3.43 9.09 5.39
CA VAL A 48 -3.99 8.74 6.70
C VAL A 48 -3.69 9.86 7.69
N VAL A 49 -4.73 10.52 8.18
CA VAL A 49 -4.62 11.52 9.26
C VAL A 49 -4.72 10.80 10.61
N VAL A 50 -3.60 10.73 11.33
CA VAL A 50 -3.56 10.17 12.70
C VAL A 50 -3.82 11.29 13.70
N ARG A 51 -4.83 11.11 14.56
CA ARG A 51 -5.06 12.01 15.70
C ARG A 51 -4.15 11.59 16.86
N PRO A 52 -3.41 12.52 17.49
CA PRO A 52 -2.60 12.20 18.66
C PRO A 52 -3.47 11.77 19.86
N PRO A 53 -2.94 10.92 20.75
CA PRO A 53 -3.64 10.51 21.97
C PRO A 53 -3.88 11.72 22.90
N PRO A 54 -4.95 11.71 23.71
CA PRO A 54 -5.23 12.78 24.65
C PRO A 54 -4.10 12.90 25.68
N PRO A 55 -3.77 14.14 26.12
CA PRO A 55 -2.78 14.34 27.18
C PRO A 55 -3.20 13.63 28.48
N VAL A 56 -2.26 12.91 29.09
CA VAL A 56 -2.47 12.33 30.42
C VAL A 56 -2.22 13.41 31.47
N VAL A 57 -3.28 13.81 32.17
CA VAL A 57 -3.16 14.73 33.32
C VAL A 57 -2.80 13.91 34.56
N VAL A 58 -1.53 13.97 34.97
CA VAL A 58 -1.06 13.35 36.22
C VAL A 58 -1.43 14.27 37.38
N ARG A 59 -2.23 13.77 38.33
CA ARG A 59 -2.46 14.46 39.59
C ARG A 59 -1.27 14.23 40.53
N PRO A 60 -0.71 15.28 41.15
CA PRO A 60 0.31 15.12 42.17
C PRO A 60 -0.18 14.22 43.33
N PRO A 61 0.72 13.43 43.95
CA PRO A 61 0.37 12.69 45.16
C PRO A 61 -0.09 13.67 46.25
N PRO A 62 -1.05 13.27 47.11
CA PRO A 62 -1.47 14.10 48.23
C PRO A 62 -0.28 14.38 49.16
N PRO A 63 -0.19 15.59 49.74
CA PRO A 63 0.87 15.88 50.70
C PRO A 63 0.77 14.96 51.92
N PRO A 64 1.90 14.67 52.59
CA PRO A 64 1.91 13.80 53.75
C PRO A 64 0.95 14.29 54.84
N VAL A 65 0.20 13.36 55.43
CA VAL A 65 -0.70 13.65 56.54
C VAL A 65 0.16 13.90 57.79
N VAL A 66 0.35 15.17 58.15
CA VAL A 66 0.96 15.53 59.42
C VAL A 66 -0.08 15.33 60.53
N VAL A 67 -0.01 14.21 61.24
CA VAL A 67 -0.79 13.99 62.46
C VAL A 67 -0.15 14.83 63.57
N ARG A 68 -0.80 15.92 63.97
CA ARG A 68 -0.42 16.63 65.20
C ARG A 68 -1.11 15.97 66.40
N PRO A 69 -0.43 15.78 67.54
CA PRO A 69 -1.08 15.29 68.75
C PRO A 69 -2.21 16.25 69.20
N PRO A 70 -3.26 15.73 69.87
CA PRO A 70 -4.42 16.52 70.24
C PRO A 70 -4.09 17.68 71.19
N PRO A 71 -4.69 18.87 70.99
CA PRO A 71 -4.80 19.86 72.06
C PRO A 71 -5.69 19.30 73.19
N PRO A 72 -5.47 19.68 74.46
CA PRO A 72 -6.30 19.18 75.56
C PRO A 72 -7.77 19.57 75.37
N GLY A 73 -8.66 18.61 75.06
CA GLY A 73 -10.10 18.85 74.90
C GLY A 73 -10.85 17.91 73.94
N ARG A 74 -12.15 18.18 73.69
CA ARG A 74 -13.07 17.41 72.83
C ARG A 74 -12.91 17.67 71.31
N GLY A 75 -11.69 17.98 70.86
CA GLY A 75 -11.41 18.18 69.43
C GLY A 75 -11.32 16.85 68.69
N VAL A 76 -11.89 16.76 67.49
CA VAL A 76 -11.69 15.62 66.58
C VAL A 76 -10.75 16.05 65.45
N TRP A 77 -9.70 15.27 65.21
CA TRP A 77 -8.82 15.48 64.07
C TRP A 77 -9.55 15.05 62.78
N VAL A 78 -9.63 15.96 61.82
CA VAL A 78 -10.15 15.67 60.48
C VAL A 78 -8.95 15.49 59.54
N PRO A 79 -8.75 14.29 58.95
CA PRO A 79 -7.71 14.08 57.95
C PRO A 79 -7.85 15.03 56.75
N GLY A 80 -6.72 15.34 56.11
CA GLY A 80 -6.72 16.12 54.88
C GLY A 80 -7.51 15.42 53.78
N HIS A 81 -8.28 16.19 52.99
CA HIS A 81 -9.18 15.66 51.98
C HIS A 81 -9.38 16.66 50.84
N TYR A 82 -9.94 16.20 49.72
CA TYR A 82 -10.33 17.06 48.61
C TYR A 82 -11.76 17.56 48.78
N ASP A 83 -12.00 18.83 48.46
CA ASP A 83 -13.35 19.35 48.30
C ASP A 83 -13.97 18.92 46.95
N TRP A 84 -15.25 19.20 46.77
CA TRP A 84 -15.98 18.89 45.53
C TRP A 84 -15.43 19.63 44.29
N ARG A 85 -14.60 20.66 44.48
CA ARG A 85 -13.91 21.41 43.42
C ARG A 85 -12.50 20.87 43.13
N GLY A 86 -12.07 19.80 43.82
CA GLY A 86 -10.75 19.21 43.67
C GLY A 86 -9.62 20.00 44.35
N ARG A 87 -9.93 20.93 45.27
CA ARG A 87 -8.94 21.63 46.09
C ARG A 87 -8.57 20.78 47.31
N TRP A 88 -7.28 20.65 47.59
CA TRP A 88 -6.80 19.99 48.80
C TRP A 88 -7.03 20.86 50.04
N ILE A 89 -7.68 20.30 51.06
CA ILE A 89 -7.86 20.89 52.39
C ILE A 89 -6.88 20.18 53.35
N PRO A 90 -5.95 20.91 53.99
CA PRO A 90 -5.07 20.34 55.01
C PRO A 90 -5.86 19.77 56.20
N GLY A 91 -5.29 18.74 56.85
CA GLY A 91 -5.86 18.20 58.08
C GLY A 91 -5.94 19.27 59.17
N HIS A 92 -7.05 19.29 59.91
CA HIS A 92 -7.33 20.32 60.92
C HIS A 92 -8.16 19.76 62.08
N TRP A 93 -8.13 20.50 63.19
CA TRP A 93 -8.97 20.22 64.35
C TRP A 93 -10.38 20.76 64.14
N ARG A 94 -11.38 19.91 64.37
CA ARG A 94 -12.79 20.31 64.44
C ARG A 94 -13.26 20.20 65.88
N TRP A 95 -13.72 21.32 66.43
CA TRP A 95 -14.35 21.38 67.74
C TRP A 95 -15.83 21.00 67.62
N ARG A 96 -16.36 20.28 68.61
CA ARG A 96 -17.80 20.02 68.79
C ARG A 96 -18.37 20.98 69.82
#